data_AF-G9ZU68-F1
#
_entry.id   AF-G9ZU68-F1
#
_cell.length_a   1.000
_cell.length_b   1.000
_cell.length_c   1.000
_cell.angle_alpha   90.00
_cell.angle_beta   90.00
_cell.angle_gamma   90.00
#
_symmetry.space_group_name_H-M   'P 1'
#
loop_
_entity.id
_entity.type
_entity.pdbx_description
1 polymer ?
#
loop_
_entity_poly.entity_id
_entity_poly.type
_entity_poly.pdbx_seq_one_letter_code
_entity_poly.pdbx_strand_id
1 'polypeptide(L)'
;MVVRLKATPEAIAAALAEVDWAAQDALTDEDIERAVASDPDAAPIRSDAELAAAIVRSVRTKLRLSQAAFAKRYHIPPGTIRDWEQMRKKPDAAAMSFLKVIAREPDMVARALEPANR
;
A
#
# COMPACT_ATOMS: atom_id res chain seq x y z
N MET A 1 -4.98 -2.03 17.35
CA MET A 1 -6.25 -1.27 17.33
C MET A 1 -6.47 -0.76 15.91
N VAL A 2 -7.36 -1.38 15.13
CA VAL A 2 -7.66 -0.93 13.76
C VAL A 2 -8.76 0.11 13.86
N VAL A 3 -8.43 1.38 13.64
CA VAL A 3 -9.43 2.45 13.57
C VAL A 3 -10.09 2.36 12.19
N ARG A 4 -11.37 1.97 12.14
CA ARG A 4 -12.18 2.06 10.92
C ARG A 4 -12.82 3.44 10.88
N LEU A 5 -12.26 4.35 10.08
CA LEU A 5 -12.92 5.60 9.73
C LEU A 5 -13.91 5.35 8.60
N LYS A 6 -15.17 5.78 8.76
CA LYS A 6 -16.13 5.85 7.66
C LYS A 6 -15.86 7.15 6.90
N ALA A 7 -15.41 7.05 5.66
CA ALA A 7 -15.26 8.20 4.76
C ALA A 7 -16.65 8.58 4.20
N THR A 8 -17.49 9.22 5.02
CA THR A 8 -18.73 9.83 4.53
C THR A 8 -18.40 11.11 3.75
N PRO A 9 -19.28 11.56 2.83
CA PRO A 9 -19.07 12.81 2.12
C PRO A 9 -18.80 14.00 3.05
N GLU A 10 -19.48 14.06 4.19
CA GLU A 10 -19.33 15.12 5.19
C GLU A 10 -18.00 15.02 5.93
N ALA A 11 -17.54 13.80 6.25
CA ALA A 11 -16.24 13.59 6.90
C ALA A 11 -15.08 13.90 5.96
N ILE A 12 -15.22 13.57 4.67
CA ILE A 12 -14.25 13.94 3.64
C ILE A 12 -14.23 15.47 3.49
N ALA A 13 -15.40 16.11 3.35
CA ALA A 13 -15.49 17.56 3.22
C ALA A 13 -14.88 18.29 4.43
N ALA A 14 -15.14 17.83 5.65
CA ALA A 14 -14.54 18.37 6.85
C ALA A 14 -13.01 18.19 6.85
N ALA A 15 -12.51 17.01 6.50
CA ALA A 15 -11.07 16.76 6.41
C ALA A 15 -10.38 17.63 5.35
N LEU A 16 -11.01 17.83 4.19
CA LEU A 16 -10.49 18.71 3.15
C LEU A 16 -10.54 20.19 3.59
N ALA A 17 -11.53 20.61 4.38
CA ALA A 17 -11.62 21.97 4.89
C ALA A 17 -10.51 22.32 5.91
N GLU A 18 -9.99 21.32 6.62
CA GLU A 18 -8.85 21.47 7.54
C GLU A 18 -7.50 21.59 6.82
N VAL A 19 -7.42 21.23 5.53
CA VAL A 19 -6.18 21.34 4.76
C VAL A 19 -5.98 22.80 4.35
N ASP A 20 -4.80 23.33 4.67
CA ASP A 20 -4.36 24.61 4.12
C ASP A 20 -3.97 24.44 2.64
N TRP A 21 -4.97 24.58 1.77
CA TRP A 21 -4.80 24.50 0.33
C TRP A 21 -3.89 25.60 -0.22
N ALA A 22 -3.89 26.79 0.39
CA ALA A 22 -3.02 27.88 -0.04
C ALA A 22 -1.54 27.56 0.25
N ALA A 23 -1.25 26.95 1.39
CA ALA A 23 0.09 26.46 1.70
C ALA A 23 0.52 25.31 0.78
N GLN A 24 -0.40 24.39 0.43
CA GLN A 24 -0.11 23.32 -0.54
C GLN A 24 0.17 23.88 -1.95
N ASP A 25 -0.63 24.82 -2.43
CA ASP A 25 -0.46 25.42 -3.76
C ASP A 25 0.81 26.28 -3.85
N ALA A 26 1.31 26.78 -2.72
CA ALA A 26 2.55 27.53 -2.63
C ALA A 26 3.81 26.64 -2.57
N LEU A 27 3.69 25.31 -2.46
CA LEU A 27 4.88 24.43 -2.47
C LEU A 27 5.61 24.55 -3.80
N THR A 28 6.91 24.83 -3.72
CA THR A 28 7.77 24.88 -4.89
C THR A 28 8.30 23.50 -5.26
N ASP A 29 8.81 23.35 -6.47
CA ASP A 29 9.50 22.13 -6.89
C ASP A 29 10.70 21.81 -5.98
N GLU A 30 11.41 22.84 -5.47
CA GLU A 30 12.52 22.65 -4.52
C GLU A 30 12.04 22.09 -3.18
N ASP A 31 10.88 22.53 -2.68
CA ASP A 31 10.28 22.01 -1.46
C ASP A 31 9.87 20.54 -1.63
N ILE A 32 9.32 20.18 -2.80
CA ILE A 32 8.97 18.81 -3.15
C ILE A 32 10.24 17.95 -3.23
N GLU A 33 11.28 18.41 -3.91
CA GLU A 33 12.55 17.69 -4.03
C GLU A 33 13.18 17.44 -2.66
N ARG A 34 13.14 18.43 -1.77
CA ARG A 34 13.63 18.30 -0.39
C ARG A 34 12.83 17.27 0.40
N ALA A 35 11.51 17.28 0.26
CA ALA A 35 10.65 16.30 0.90
C ALA A 35 10.99 14.87 0.41
N VAL A 36 11.10 14.68 -0.91
CA VAL A 36 11.46 13.40 -1.53
C VAL A 36 12.86 12.92 -1.13
N ALA A 37 13.83 13.83 -1.01
CA ALA A 37 15.18 13.49 -0.57
C ALA A 37 15.19 13.02 0.90
N SER A 38 14.37 13.63 1.76
CA SER A 38 14.25 13.25 3.16
C SER A 38 13.42 11.97 3.39
N ASP A 39 12.39 11.78 2.57
CA ASP A 39 11.48 10.65 2.60
C ASP A 39 11.20 10.19 1.16
N PRO A 40 11.88 9.14 0.67
CA PRO A 40 11.63 8.60 -0.65
C PRO A 40 10.19 8.13 -0.89
N ASP A 41 9.43 7.81 0.16
CA ASP A 41 8.01 7.43 0.05
C ASP A 41 7.10 8.65 -0.20
N ALA A 42 7.61 9.88 -0.03
CA ALA A 42 6.91 11.13 -0.40
C ALA A 42 6.95 11.42 -1.91
N ALA A 43 7.70 10.63 -2.69
CA ALA A 43 7.77 10.79 -4.14
C ALA A 43 6.39 10.61 -4.80
N PRO A 44 6.03 11.46 -5.79
CA PRO A 44 4.79 11.28 -6.51
C PRO A 44 4.83 9.96 -7.29
N ILE A 45 3.69 9.28 -7.34
CA ILE A 45 3.49 8.09 -8.18
C ILE A 45 3.31 8.57 -9.63
N ARG A 46 4.23 8.20 -10.53
CA ARG A 46 4.28 8.70 -11.91
C ARG A 46 3.79 7.68 -12.94
N SER A 47 3.49 6.45 -12.52
CA SER A 47 3.09 5.36 -13.43
C SER A 47 2.22 4.29 -12.76
N ASP A 48 1.52 3.53 -13.61
CA ASP A 48 0.76 2.33 -13.24
C ASP A 48 1.60 1.26 -12.53
N ALA A 49 2.87 1.12 -12.93
CA ALA A 49 3.78 0.14 -12.34
C ALA A 49 4.22 0.57 -10.94
N GLU A 50 4.54 1.86 -10.76
CA GLU A 50 4.82 2.45 -9.45
C GLU A 50 3.60 2.34 -8.53
N LEU A 51 2.40 2.62 -9.05
CA LEU A 51 1.15 2.47 -8.28
C LEU A 51 0.97 1.02 -7.80
N ALA A 52 1.16 0.04 -8.69
CA ALA A 52 1.04 -1.37 -8.33
C ALA A 52 2.09 -1.78 -7.28
N ALA A 53 3.34 -1.34 -7.43
CA ALA A 53 4.41 -1.59 -6.46
C ALA A 53 4.11 -0.95 -5.10
N ALA A 54 3.60 0.29 -5.09
CA ALA A 54 3.19 0.99 -3.88
C ALA A 54 2.02 0.27 -3.18
N ILE A 55 1.03 -0.23 -3.93
CA ILE A 55 -0.07 -1.02 -3.37
C ILE A 55 0.47 -2.27 -2.68
N VAL A 56 1.30 -3.07 -3.36
CA VAL A 56 1.89 -4.31 -2.78
C VAL A 56 2.64 -3.99 -1.48
N ARG A 57 3.53 -2.98 -1.54
CA ARG A 57 4.33 -2.54 -0.40
C ARG A 57 3.45 -2.06 0.74
N SER A 58 2.42 -1.26 0.46
CA SER A 58 1.50 -0.71 1.47
C SER A 58 0.70 -1.79 2.18
N VAL A 59 0.22 -2.82 1.46
CA VAL A 59 -0.50 -3.94 2.05
C VAL A 59 0.41 -4.69 3.01
N ARG A 60 1.67 -4.92 2.61
CA ARG A 60 2.66 -5.58 3.47
C ARG A 60 3.03 -4.75 4.70
N THR A 61 3.37 -3.48 4.53
CA THR A 61 3.87 -2.63 5.62
C THR A 61 2.78 -2.31 6.64
N LYS A 62 1.52 -2.17 6.22
CA LYS A 62 0.36 -2.05 7.14
C LYS A 62 0.23 -3.24 8.09
N LEU A 63 0.64 -4.44 7.65
CA LEU A 63 0.68 -5.65 8.46
C LEU A 63 1.97 -5.81 9.27
N ARG A 64 2.92 -4.88 9.13
CA ARG A 64 4.25 -4.90 9.78
C ARG A 64 5.06 -6.18 9.47
N LEU A 65 4.93 -6.68 8.24
CA LEU A 65 5.63 -7.90 7.80
C LEU A 65 6.83 -7.55 6.91
N SER A 66 7.91 -8.33 7.06
CA SER A 66 8.99 -8.36 6.07
C SER A 66 8.49 -8.98 4.77
N GLN A 67 9.20 -8.78 3.65
CA GLN A 67 8.85 -9.42 2.37
C GLN A 67 8.75 -10.94 2.50
N ALA A 68 9.71 -11.57 3.20
CA ALA A 68 9.72 -13.01 3.44
C ALA A 68 8.54 -13.48 4.31
N ALA A 69 8.21 -12.72 5.36
CA ALA A 69 7.08 -13.06 6.24
C ALA A 69 5.73 -12.92 5.52
N PHE A 70 5.57 -11.87 4.70
CA PHE A 70 4.38 -11.65 3.88
C PHE A 70 4.22 -12.76 2.83
N ALA A 71 5.30 -13.04 2.10
CA ALA A 71 5.40 -14.12 1.12
C ALA A 71 4.97 -15.47 1.74
N LYS A 72 5.57 -15.83 2.89
CA LYS A 72 5.24 -17.06 3.61
C LYS A 72 3.78 -17.08 4.06
N ARG A 73 3.28 -16.00 4.65
CA ARG A 73 1.92 -15.94 5.21
C ARG A 73 0.82 -16.06 4.16
N TYR A 74 1.07 -15.57 2.94
CA TYR A 74 0.06 -15.53 1.87
C TYR A 74 0.40 -16.42 0.67
N HIS A 75 1.37 -17.31 0.83
CA HIS A 75 1.77 -18.31 -0.17
C HIS A 75 2.15 -17.69 -1.53
N ILE A 76 2.81 -16.54 -1.49
CA ILE A 76 3.37 -15.87 -2.67
C ILE A 76 4.89 -16.06 -2.64
N PRO A 77 5.56 -16.49 -3.73
CA PRO A 77 7.00 -16.64 -3.72
C PRO A 77 7.70 -15.32 -3.33
N PRO A 78 8.73 -15.34 -2.46
CA PRO A 78 9.41 -14.12 -2.02
C PRO A 78 10.06 -13.36 -3.18
N GLY A 79 10.53 -14.08 -4.21
CA GLY A 79 11.02 -13.48 -5.45
C GLY A 79 9.95 -12.67 -6.18
N THR A 80 8.70 -13.13 -6.17
CA THR A 80 7.55 -12.44 -6.78
C THR A 80 7.21 -11.16 -6.03
N ILE A 81 7.17 -11.19 -4.69
CA ILE A 81 6.95 -9.97 -3.88
C ILE A 81 8.05 -8.94 -4.17
N ARG A 82 9.31 -9.38 -4.20
CA ARG A 82 10.44 -8.50 -4.53
C ARG A 82 10.32 -7.92 -5.93
N ASP A 83 10.02 -8.75 -6.94
CA ASP A 83 9.89 -8.29 -8.33
C ASP A 83 8.73 -7.30 -8.49
N TRP A 84 7.63 -7.47 -7.76
CA TRP A 84 6.51 -6.51 -7.75
C TRP A 84 6.87 -5.20 -7.05
N GLU A 85 7.45 -5.26 -5.85
CA GLU A 85 7.80 -4.05 -5.08
C GLU A 85 8.92 -3.24 -5.75
N GLN A 86 9.77 -3.87 -6.56
CA GLN A 86 10.84 -3.23 -7.34
C GLN A 86 10.42 -2.91 -8.78
N MET A 87 9.13 -3.07 -9.13
CA MET A 87 8.59 -2.76 -10.46
C MET A 87 9.22 -3.57 -11.61
N ARG A 88 9.89 -4.70 -11.32
CA ARG A 88 10.42 -5.59 -12.36
C ARG A 88 9.32 -6.39 -13.06
N LYS A 89 8.20 -6.60 -12.36
CA LYS A 89 6.97 -7.20 -12.90
C LYS A 89 5.75 -6.51 -12.28
N LYS A 90 4.64 -6.49 -13.02
CA LYS A 90 3.34 -6.04 -12.49
C LYS A 90 2.56 -7.26 -11.97
N PRO A 91 1.91 -7.19 -10.79
CA PRO A 91 0.90 -8.18 -10.42
C PRO A 91 -0.24 -8.16 -11.43
N ASP A 92 -0.72 -9.35 -11.82
CA ASP A 92 -1.89 -9.47 -12.69
C ASP A 92 -3.20 -9.12 -11.94
N ALA A 93 -4.33 -9.19 -12.65
CA ALA A 93 -5.63 -8.86 -12.08
C ALA A 93 -6.03 -9.79 -10.91
N ALA A 94 -5.64 -11.07 -10.95
CA ALA A 94 -5.94 -12.03 -9.89
C ALA A 94 -5.10 -11.74 -8.64
N ALA A 95 -3.81 -11.49 -8.81
CA ALA A 95 -2.92 -11.07 -7.75
C ALA A 95 -3.37 -9.76 -7.11
N MET A 96 -3.78 -8.77 -7.91
CA MET A 96 -4.32 -7.51 -7.39
C MET A 96 -5.62 -7.72 -6.58
N SER A 97 -6.51 -8.58 -7.06
CA SER A 97 -7.72 -8.95 -6.34
C SER A 97 -7.40 -9.64 -5.02
N PHE A 98 -6.42 -10.55 -5.02
CA PHE A 98 -5.97 -11.25 -3.82
C PHE A 98 -5.35 -10.30 -2.79
N LEU A 99 -4.49 -9.36 -3.22
CA LEU A 99 -3.93 -8.32 -2.35
C LEU A 99 -5.04 -7.44 -1.74
N LYS A 100 -6.10 -7.13 -2.49
CA LYS A 100 -7.26 -6.39 -1.98
C LYS A 100 -8.01 -7.17 -0.89
N VAL A 101 -8.15 -8.48 -1.04
CA VAL A 101 -8.77 -9.33 0.00
C VAL A 101 -7.87 -9.40 1.23
N ILE A 102 -6.56 -9.57 1.07
CA ILE A 102 -5.58 -9.54 2.17
C ILE A 102 -5.65 -8.23 2.94
N ALA A 103 -5.71 -7.09 2.22
CA ALA A 103 -5.76 -5.77 2.84
C ALA A 103 -7.02 -5.58 3.72
N ARG A 104 -8.12 -6.26 3.37
CA ARG A 104 -9.40 -6.15 4.09
C ARG A 104 -9.55 -7.16 5.21
N GLU A 105 -9.17 -8.41 4.97
CA GLU A 105 -9.39 -9.55 5.87
C GLU A 105 -8.11 -10.39 6.04
N PRO A 106 -7.00 -9.80 6.55
CA PRO A 106 -5.68 -10.43 6.54
C PRO A 106 -5.59 -11.73 7.34
N ASP A 107 -6.34 -11.82 8.44
CA ASP A 107 -6.36 -13.01 9.30
C ASP A 107 -7.24 -14.12 8.73
N MET A 108 -8.34 -13.76 8.06
CA MET A 108 -9.19 -14.74 7.37
C MET A 108 -8.40 -15.43 6.26
N VAL A 109 -7.73 -14.65 5.41
CA VAL A 109 -6.92 -15.21 4.32
C VAL A 109 -5.81 -16.09 4.88
N ALA A 110 -5.10 -15.63 5.91
CA ALA A 110 -4.02 -16.41 6.52
C ALA A 110 -4.53 -17.76 7.05
N ARG A 111 -5.64 -17.78 7.80
CA ARG A 111 -6.26 -19.03 8.29
C ARG A 111 -6.72 -19.94 7.14
N ALA A 112 -7.28 -19.37 6.08
CA ALA A 112 -7.76 -20.16 4.94
C ALA A 112 -6.63 -20.85 4.17
N LEU A 113 -5.39 -20.35 4.29
CA LEU A 113 -4.20 -20.91 3.65
C LEU A 113 -3.41 -21.85 4.57
N GLU A 114 -3.74 -21.94 5.86
CA GLU A 114 -3.12 -22.90 6.75
C GLU A 114 -3.38 -24.33 6.23
N PRO A 115 -2.37 -25.22 6.28
CA PRO A 115 -2.55 -26.59 5.84
C PRO A 115 -3.68 -27.22 6.64
N ALA A 116 -4.68 -27.78 5.95
CA ALA A 116 -5.68 -28.62 6.59
C ALA A 116 -4.92 -29.76 7.29
N ASN A 117 -5.04 -29.85 8.61
CA ASN A 117 -4.46 -30.93 9.40
C ASN A 117 -5.11 -32.24 8.91
N ARG A 118 -4.42 -32.94 8.00
CA ARG A 118 -4.80 -34.25 7.47
C ARG A 118 -4.01 -35.32 8.17
#